data_AF-A0A9Q4GI22-F1
#
_entry.id   AF-A0A9Q4GI22-F1
#
_cell.length_a   1.000
_cell.length_b   1.000
_cell.length_c   1.000
_cell.angle_alpha   90.00
_cell.angle_beta   90.00
_cell.angle_gamma   90.00
#
_symmetry.space_group_name_H-M   'P 1'
#
loop_
_entity.id
_entity.type
_entity.pdbx_description
1 polymer ?
#
loop_
_entity_poly.entity_id
_entity_poly.type
_entity_poly.pdbx_seq_one_letter_code
_entity_poly.pdbx_strand_id
1 'polypeptide(L)'
;MDSFEEFVERLSEIKRKGYVETHRAGNTGIGKTLEDLLGIEENNVPGPDAVGVELKSTRRSSNNLTTLFTKEPPRDERRLWNQELVRELGYVDGKDRGTLKVTVEPDSLNTVCRPDRSSCFALFRFN
;
A
#
# COMPACT_ATOMS: atom_id res chain seq x y z
N MET A 1 -5.94 20.50 -15.15
CA MET A 1 -6.64 19.27 -15.57
C MET A 1 -7.97 19.37 -14.87
N ASP A 2 -8.99 19.71 -15.64
CA ASP A 2 -10.16 20.41 -15.09
C ASP A 2 -11.44 19.58 -15.25
N SER A 3 -11.43 18.55 -16.11
CA SER A 3 -12.53 17.60 -16.29
C SER A 3 -12.06 16.14 -16.35
N PHE A 4 -13.00 15.22 -16.12
CA PHE A 4 -12.76 13.78 -16.22
C PHE A 4 -12.40 13.35 -17.65
N GLU A 5 -12.98 13.99 -18.66
CA GLU A 5 -12.68 13.75 -20.08
C GLU A 5 -11.23 14.11 -20.40
N GLU A 6 -10.74 15.26 -19.92
CA GLU A 6 -9.33 15.65 -20.07
C GLU A 6 -8.41 14.63 -19.40
N PHE A 7 -8.78 14.13 -18.22
CA PHE A 7 -8.03 13.09 -17.52
C PHE A 7 -7.91 11.79 -18.35
N VAL A 8 -9.02 11.32 -18.92
CA VAL A 8 -9.04 10.12 -19.78
C VAL A 8 -8.24 10.34 -21.07
N GLU A 9 -8.30 11.54 -21.64
CA GLU A 9 -7.53 11.89 -22.84
C GLU A 9 -6.02 11.86 -22.56
N ARG A 10 -5.55 12.43 -21.45
CA ARG A 10 -4.14 12.37 -21.06
C ARG A 10 -3.66 10.94 -20.80
N LEU A 11 -4.48 10.09 -20.15
CA LEU A 11 -4.15 8.67 -20.01
C LEU A 11 -4.02 7.97 -21.37
N SER A 12 -4.87 8.33 -22.34
CA SER A 12 -4.81 7.81 -23.71
C SER A 12 -3.58 8.30 -24.47
N GLU A 13 -3.14 9.54 -24.25
CA GLU A 13 -1.86 10.06 -24.73
C GLU A 13 -0.67 9.30 -24.18
N ILE A 14 -0.65 9.07 -22.86
CA ILE A 14 0.42 8.31 -22.20
C ILE A 14 0.49 6.89 -22.77
N LYS A 15 -0.66 6.23 -22.96
CA LYS A 15 -0.72 4.91 -23.60
C LYS A 15 -0.10 4.91 -25.01
N ARG A 16 -0.33 5.96 -25.81
CA ARG A 16 0.22 6.09 -27.17
C ARG A 16 1.74 6.26 -27.19
N LYS A 17 2.37 6.73 -26.11
CA LYS A 17 3.84 6.83 -26.00
C LYS A 17 4.54 5.47 -25.93
N GLY A 18 3.81 4.39 -25.63
CA GLY A 18 4.39 3.05 -25.47
C GLY A 18 5.12 2.90 -24.15
N TYR A 19 6.29 2.26 -24.16
CA TYR A 19 7.09 2.07 -22.94
C TYR A 19 7.77 3.38 -22.54
N VAL A 20 7.59 3.75 -21.27
CA VAL A 20 8.23 4.93 -20.65
C VAL A 20 9.23 4.45 -19.60
N GLU A 21 10.40 5.08 -19.58
CA GLU A 21 11.40 4.83 -18.55
C GLU A 21 10.89 5.26 -17.17
N THR A 22 11.21 4.48 -16.13
CA THR A 22 10.75 4.80 -14.77
C THR A 22 11.44 6.05 -14.23
N HIS A 23 10.68 6.96 -13.63
CA HIS A 23 11.24 8.17 -13.02
C HIS A 23 11.88 7.92 -11.65
N ARG A 24 11.63 6.75 -11.03
CA ARG A 24 12.23 6.34 -9.75
C ARG A 24 12.49 4.84 -9.73
N ALA A 25 13.55 4.42 -9.04
CA ALA A 25 13.82 3.02 -8.76
C ALA A 25 12.86 2.46 -7.69
N GLY A 26 12.47 1.18 -7.84
CA GLY A 26 11.68 0.44 -6.85
C GLY A 26 10.20 0.29 -7.22
N ASN A 27 9.42 -0.24 -6.27
CA ASN A 27 8.02 -0.61 -6.51
C ASN A 27 7.11 0.60 -6.73
N THR A 28 7.38 1.73 -6.08
CA THR A 28 6.61 2.97 -6.21
C THR A 28 6.87 3.72 -7.52
N GLY A 29 7.87 3.29 -8.31
CA GLY A 29 8.23 3.95 -9.55
C GLY A 29 7.10 4.00 -10.58
N ILE A 30 6.22 2.99 -10.63
CA ILE A 30 5.10 2.97 -11.58
C ILE A 30 4.07 4.07 -11.29
N GLY A 31 3.71 4.27 -10.02
CA GLY A 31 2.80 5.34 -9.58
C GLY A 31 3.43 6.70 -9.82
N LYS A 32 4.67 6.86 -9.36
CA LYS A 32 5.39 8.12 -9.50
C LYS A 32 5.56 8.55 -10.96
N THR A 33 5.92 7.61 -11.84
CA THR A 33 6.08 7.89 -13.28
C THR A 33 4.75 8.33 -13.88
N LEU A 34 3.64 7.70 -13.50
CA LEU A 34 2.32 8.06 -14.02
C LEU A 34 1.87 9.44 -13.53
N GLU A 35 2.06 9.74 -12.24
CA GLU A 35 1.78 11.05 -11.65
C GLU A 35 2.56 12.16 -12.38
N ASP A 36 3.87 11.97 -12.56
CA ASP A 36 4.73 12.94 -13.25
C ASP A 36 4.29 13.17 -14.71
N LEU A 37 3.90 12.10 -15.43
CA LEU A 37 3.40 12.20 -16.80
C LEU A 37 2.06 12.95 -16.89
N LEU A 38 1.25 12.89 -15.83
CA LEU A 38 -0.02 13.60 -15.73
C LEU A 38 0.16 15.04 -15.19
N GLY A 39 1.34 15.36 -14.63
CA GLY A 39 1.63 16.63 -13.97
C GLY A 39 1.04 16.74 -12.57
N ILE A 40 0.86 15.62 -11.88
CA ILE A 40 0.35 15.55 -10.51
C ILE A 40 1.54 15.60 -9.55
N GLU A 41 1.54 16.56 -8.62
CA GLU A 41 2.55 16.63 -7.57
C GLU A 41 2.26 15.62 -6.45
N GLU A 42 3.26 14.80 -6.13
CA GLU A 42 3.19 13.83 -5.03
C GLU A 42 2.95 14.57 -3.71
N ASN A 43 1.89 14.18 -2.99
CA ASN A 43 1.52 14.79 -1.73
C ASN A 43 0.96 13.76 -0.75
N ASN A 44 0.82 14.17 0.51
CA ASN A 44 0.40 13.30 1.62
C ASN A 44 -1.01 13.66 2.10
N VAL A 45 -1.73 14.50 1.34
CA VAL A 45 -3.02 15.04 1.74
C VAL A 45 -4.11 13.99 1.49
N PRO A 46 -5.00 13.73 2.46
CA PRO A 46 -6.14 12.86 2.22
C PRO A 46 -7.08 13.50 1.19
N GLY A 47 -7.14 12.95 -0.01
CA GLY A 47 -8.00 13.45 -1.08
C GLY A 47 -7.72 12.74 -2.41
N PRO A 48 -8.60 12.92 -3.41
CA PRO A 48 -8.42 12.34 -4.74
C PRO A 48 -7.28 13.01 -5.51
N ASP A 49 -6.56 12.24 -6.33
CA ASP A 49 -5.41 12.72 -7.10
C ASP A 49 -5.77 13.65 -8.26
N ALA A 50 -6.91 13.42 -8.93
CA ALA A 50 -7.33 14.22 -10.09
C ALA A 50 -8.85 14.28 -10.21
N VAL A 51 -9.44 15.46 -10.43
CA VAL A 51 -10.87 15.62 -10.79
C VAL A 51 -11.86 14.77 -9.98
N GLY A 52 -11.61 14.63 -8.67
CA GLY A 52 -12.47 13.86 -7.77
C GLY A 52 -12.27 12.33 -7.82
N VAL A 53 -11.29 11.84 -8.57
CA VAL A 53 -10.95 10.42 -8.68
C VAL A 53 -9.55 10.12 -8.11
N GLU A 54 -9.44 8.95 -7.48
CA GLU A 54 -8.18 8.40 -7.00
C GLU A 54 -7.47 7.65 -8.13
N LEU A 55 -6.17 7.89 -8.30
CA LEU A 55 -5.33 7.24 -9.28
C LEU A 55 -4.54 6.09 -8.63
N LYS A 56 -4.65 4.90 -9.21
CA LYS A 56 -3.85 3.73 -8.80
C LYS A 56 -3.22 3.09 -10.03
N SER A 57 -1.96 2.67 -9.89
CA SER A 57 -1.24 1.97 -10.95
C SER A 57 -0.63 0.66 -10.44
N THR A 58 -0.67 -0.36 -11.29
CA THR A 58 -0.09 -1.68 -11.01
C THR A 58 0.46 -2.29 -12.29
N ARG A 59 1.44 -3.18 -12.16
CA ARG A 59 1.97 -3.92 -13.31
C ARG A 59 0.98 -5.01 -13.68
N ARG A 60 0.66 -5.15 -14.97
CA ARG A 60 -0.31 -6.15 -15.45
C ARG A 60 0.01 -7.59 -15.05
N SER A 61 1.30 -7.94 -14.91
CA SER A 61 1.75 -9.26 -14.49
C SER A 61 1.86 -9.43 -12.97
N SER A 62 1.48 -8.42 -12.17
CA SER A 62 1.53 -8.48 -10.72
C SER A 62 0.33 -9.26 -10.18
N ASN A 63 0.61 -10.31 -9.40
CA ASN A 63 -0.39 -11.02 -8.60
C ASN A 63 -0.52 -10.45 -7.18
N ASN A 64 0.12 -9.31 -6.89
CA ASN A 64 0.04 -8.67 -5.58
C ASN A 64 -1.31 -7.96 -5.38
N LEU A 65 -1.73 -7.88 -4.12
CA LEU A 65 -2.87 -7.06 -3.73
C LEU A 65 -2.63 -5.57 -4.04
N THR A 66 -3.68 -4.89 -4.49
CA THR A 66 -3.66 -3.43 -4.67
C THR A 66 -3.97 -2.75 -3.33
N THR A 67 -3.03 -1.95 -2.83
CA THR A 67 -3.27 -1.11 -1.66
C THR A 67 -4.26 0.00 -2.01
N LEU A 68 -5.44 -0.03 -1.39
CA LEU A 68 -6.46 1.01 -1.59
C LEU A 68 -6.11 2.27 -0.80
N PHE A 69 -5.90 2.12 0.50
CA PHE A 69 -5.52 3.19 1.42
C PHE A 69 -4.76 2.63 2.62
N THR A 70 -4.11 3.51 3.37
CA THR A 70 -3.52 3.17 4.67
C THR A 70 -4.27 3.90 5.76
N LYS A 71 -4.74 3.17 6.77
CA LYS A 71 -5.46 3.75 7.91
C LYS A 71 -4.93 3.20 9.22
N GLU A 72 -4.62 4.10 10.14
CA GLU A 72 -4.35 3.71 11.51
C GLU A 72 -5.68 3.36 12.22
N PRO A 73 -5.77 2.22 12.92
CA PRO A 73 -6.90 1.91 13.79
C PRO A 73 -7.06 2.97 14.91
N PRO A 74 -8.28 3.07 15.50
CA PRO A 74 -8.57 4.02 16.56
C PRO A 74 -7.59 3.92 17.74
N ARG A 75 -7.26 5.06 18.35
CA ARG A 75 -6.23 5.14 19.40
C ARG A 75 -6.68 4.50 20.71
N ASP A 76 -7.95 4.68 21.04
CA ASP A 76 -8.64 4.21 22.24
C ASP A 76 -8.88 2.69 22.26
N GLU A 77 -9.00 2.07 21.09
CA GLU A 77 -9.23 0.63 20.96
C GLU A 77 -7.92 -0.20 20.86
N ARG A 78 -6.75 0.46 20.92
CA ARG A 78 -5.46 -0.16 20.61
C ARG A 78 -4.62 -0.43 21.86
N ARG A 79 -4.25 -1.70 22.06
CA ARG A 79 -3.39 -2.15 23.17
C ARG A 79 -1.88 -2.03 22.93
N LEU A 80 -1.41 -2.16 21.69
CA LEU A 80 0.02 -2.11 21.33
C LEU A 80 0.28 -1.08 20.23
N TRP A 81 1.33 -0.27 20.38
CA TRP A 81 1.68 0.78 19.42
C TRP A 81 2.94 0.46 18.62
N ASN A 82 2.92 0.69 17.31
CA ASN A 82 4.10 0.77 16.43
C ASN A 82 5.24 -0.21 16.78
N GLN A 83 6.26 0.25 17.52
CA GLN A 83 7.41 -0.56 17.91
C GLN A 83 7.05 -1.70 18.87
N GLU A 84 6.08 -1.51 19.76
CA GLU A 84 5.59 -2.53 20.68
C GLU A 84 4.95 -3.70 19.92
N LEU A 85 4.21 -3.43 18.83
CA LEU A 85 3.70 -4.49 17.95
C LEU A 85 4.85 -5.33 17.36
N VAL A 86 5.91 -4.68 16.89
CA VAL A 86 7.08 -5.37 16.33
C VAL A 86 7.86 -6.13 17.42
N ARG A 87 7.98 -5.57 18.62
CA ARG A 87 8.67 -6.26 19.75
C ARG A 87 7.89 -7.47 20.22
N GLU A 88 6.56 -7.37 20.32
CA GLU A 88 5.70 -8.42 20.88
C GLU A 88 5.35 -9.51 19.87
N LEU A 89 5.16 -9.15 18.60
CA LEU A 89 4.62 -10.04 17.56
C LEU A 89 5.48 -10.13 16.30
N GLY A 90 6.46 -9.24 16.14
CA GLY A 90 7.34 -9.20 14.96
C GLY A 90 8.42 -10.28 15.01
N TYR A 91 9.19 -10.38 13.92
CA TYR A 91 10.31 -11.29 13.73
C TYR A 91 11.52 -10.53 13.15
N VAL A 92 12.70 -11.15 13.18
CA VAL A 92 13.91 -10.59 12.55
C VAL A 92 13.93 -10.98 11.07
N ASP A 93 14.00 -10.01 10.17
CA ASP A 93 14.09 -10.26 8.73
C ASP A 93 15.51 -10.67 8.31
N GLY A 94 15.69 -11.07 7.04
CA GLY A 94 17.01 -11.45 6.49
C GLY A 94 18.02 -10.30 6.39
N LYS A 95 17.73 -9.13 6.97
CA LYS A 95 18.64 -7.97 7.09
C LYS A 95 18.90 -7.62 8.56
N ASP A 96 18.62 -8.53 9.48
CA ASP A 96 18.76 -8.36 10.94
C ASP A 96 17.93 -7.21 11.53
N ARG A 97 16.74 -6.96 10.96
CA ARG A 97 15.81 -5.92 11.44
C ARG A 97 14.55 -6.53 12.00
N GLY A 98 14.09 -6.02 13.15
CA GLY A 98 12.76 -6.33 13.67
C GLY A 98 11.67 -5.82 12.73
N THR A 99 10.80 -6.71 12.27
CA THR A 99 9.71 -6.39 11.34
C THR A 99 8.43 -7.16 11.70
N LEU A 100 7.29 -6.64 11.28
CA LEU A 100 6.02 -7.34 11.33
C LEU A 100 5.33 -7.13 9.98
N LYS A 101 5.17 -8.21 9.21
CA LYS A 101 4.48 -8.20 7.91
C LYS A 101 3.54 -9.39 7.87
N VAL A 102 2.25 -9.12 7.89
CA VAL A 102 1.18 -10.12 7.94
C VAL A 102 0.04 -9.62 7.05
N THR A 103 -0.47 -10.49 6.19
CA THR A 103 -1.75 -10.27 5.50
C THR A 103 -2.83 -10.94 6.34
N VAL A 104 -3.85 -10.19 6.72
CA VAL A 104 -4.96 -10.66 7.54
C VAL A 104 -6.18 -10.81 6.65
N GLU A 105 -6.80 -11.99 6.64
CA GLU A 105 -8.01 -12.29 5.86
C GLU A 105 -9.17 -12.64 6.79
N PRO A 106 -10.43 -12.26 6.49
CA PRO A 106 -11.57 -12.48 7.38
C PRO A 106 -11.91 -13.96 7.57
N ASP A 107 -11.74 -14.77 6.52
CA ASP A 107 -12.22 -16.16 6.48
C ASP A 107 -11.16 -17.21 6.82
N SER A 108 -9.91 -16.78 7.05
CA SER A 108 -8.81 -17.67 7.42
C SER A 108 -8.30 -17.37 8.83
N LEU A 109 -7.81 -18.40 9.52
CA LEU A 109 -7.31 -18.26 10.87
C LEU A 109 -5.94 -17.56 10.84
N ASN A 110 -5.93 -16.23 10.95
CA ASN A 110 -4.70 -15.46 10.99
C ASN A 110 -3.96 -15.74 12.30
N THR A 111 -2.94 -16.57 12.25
CA THR A 111 -2.11 -16.87 13.42
C THR A 111 -0.81 -16.09 13.32
N VAL A 112 -0.56 -15.22 14.30
CA VAL A 112 0.74 -14.58 14.47
C VAL A 112 1.38 -15.12 15.73
N CYS A 113 2.50 -15.82 15.55
CA CYS A 113 3.27 -16.38 16.65
C CYS A 113 4.42 -15.46 17.02
N ARG A 114 4.75 -15.44 18.31
CA ARG A 114 6.02 -14.86 18.75
C ARG A 114 7.20 -15.58 18.09
N PRO A 115 8.36 -14.90 17.92
CA PRO A 115 9.56 -15.50 17.33
C PRO A 115 10.01 -16.81 17.98
N ASP A 116 9.89 -16.88 19.30
CA ASP A 116 10.25 -18.04 20.13
C ASP A 116 9.18 -19.14 20.13
N ARG A 117 8.06 -18.92 19.42
CA ARG A 117 6.85 -19.77 19.42
C ARG A 117 6.28 -20.07 20.81
N SER A 118 6.65 -19.31 21.84
CA SER A 118 6.14 -19.50 23.19
C SER A 118 4.64 -19.21 23.28
N SER A 119 4.13 -18.34 22.40
CA SER A 119 2.72 -18.07 22.24
C SER A 119 2.36 -17.71 20.80
N CYS A 120 1.15 -18.11 20.39
CA CYS A 120 0.54 -17.73 19.13
C CYS A 120 -0.79 -17.02 19.41
N PHE A 121 -0.99 -15.88 18.76
CA PHE A 121 -2.21 -15.09 18.87
C PHE A 121 -3.00 -15.26 17.57
N ALA A 122 -4.27 -15.65 17.69
CA ALA A 122 -5.22 -15.51 16.60
C ALA A 122 -5.58 -14.03 16.48
N LEU A 123 -5.24 -13.39 15.36
CA LEU A 123 -5.69 -12.04 15.04
C LEU A 123 -7.11 -12.14 14.48
N PHE A 124 -8.08 -11.97 15.38
CA PHE A 124 -9.51 -11.72 15.18
C PHE A 124 -10.26 -12.53 14.10
N ARG A 125 -11.28 -13.28 14.52
CA ARG A 125 -12.48 -13.51 13.70
C ARG A 125 -13.31 -12.23 13.77
N PHE A 126 -13.60 -11.60 12.64
CA PHE A 126 -14.76 -10.73 12.55
C PHE A 126 -15.98 -11.65 12.45
N ASN A 127 -16.86 -11.62 13.46
CA ASN A 127 -18.20 -12.21 13.36
C ASN A 127 -19.15 -11.23 12.70
#